data_AF-A0A3D3CQU7-F1
#
_entry.id   AF-A0A3D3CQU7-F1
#
_cell.length_a   1.000
_cell.length_b   1.000
_cell.length_c   1.000
_cell.angle_alpha   90.00
_cell.angle_beta   90.00
_cell.angle_gamma   90.00
#
_symmetry.space_group_name_H-M   'P 1'
#
loop_
_entity.id
_entity.type
_entity.pdbx_description
1 polymer ?
#
loop_
_entity_poly.entity_id
_entity_poly.type
_entity_poly.pdbx_seq_one_letter_code
_entity_poly.pdbx_strand_id
1 'polypeptide(L)' 'MQDKTITKTLWSETIIEALLVGLQKKVTDEKIRELINEIQDKGYKSSYIIEKVTKELGAPDALRIRQLLGK' A
#
# COMPACT_ATOMS: atom_id res chain seq x y z
N MET A 1 19.51 3.55 -22.32
CA MET A 1 18.24 2.89 -21.93
C MET A 1 18.25 2.71 -20.42
N GLN A 2 17.97 3.74 -19.63
CA GLN A 2 18.07 3.67 -18.16
C GLN A 2 16.94 4.41 -17.43
N ASP A 3 15.83 4.66 -18.11
CA ASP A 3 14.80 5.61 -17.65
C ASP A 3 13.47 4.94 -17.28
N LYS A 4 13.42 3.60 -17.26
CA LYS A 4 12.19 2.86 -16.90
C LYS A 4 12.15 2.37 -15.45
N THR A 5 13.30 2.30 -14.79
CA THR A 5 13.40 1.73 -13.43
C THR A 5 13.16 2.79 -12.35
N ILE A 6 13.69 4.01 -12.53
CA ILE A 6 13.64 5.09 -11.53
C ILE A 6 12.23 5.68 -11.38
N THR A 7 11.51 5.82 -12.49
CA THR A 7 10.12 6.32 -12.48
C THR A 7 9.18 5.31 -11.84
N LYS A 8 9.46 4.01 -11.96
CA LYS A 8 8.64 2.98 -11.31
C LYS A 8 8.83 2.97 -9.80
N THR A 9 10.03 3.25 -9.29
CA THR A 9 10.28 3.32 -7.84
C THR A 9 9.63 4.55 -7.21
N LEU A 10 9.84 5.74 -7.78
CA LEU A 10 9.34 6.99 -7.17
C LEU A 10 7.82 7.02 -6.98
N TRP A 11 7.07 6.62 -8.03
CA TRP A 11 5.60 6.64 -8.01
C TRP A 11 5.00 5.60 -7.07
N SER A 12 5.77 4.56 -6.76
CA SER A 12 5.31 3.45 -5.96
C SER A 12 5.59 3.67 -4.48
N GLU A 13 6.71 4.34 -4.19
CA GLU A 13 7.01 4.84 -2.86
C GLU A 13 5.91 5.83 -2.41
N THR A 14 5.54 6.79 -3.28
CA THR A 14 4.52 7.81 -2.92
C THR A 14 3.14 7.23 -2.60
N ILE A 15 2.65 6.23 -3.35
CA ILE A 15 1.32 5.65 -3.09
C ILE A 15 1.33 4.73 -1.88
N ILE A 16 2.41 4.00 -1.66
CA ILE A 16 2.56 3.20 -0.43
C ILE A 16 2.63 4.12 0.79
N GLU A 17 3.36 5.23 0.71
CA GLU A 17 3.36 6.26 1.75
C GLU A 17 1.96 6.85 1.96
N ALA A 18 1.21 7.13 0.88
CA ALA A 18 -0.17 7.59 0.99
C ALA A 18 -1.08 6.56 1.70
N LEU A 19 -0.88 5.27 1.42
CA LEU A 19 -1.56 4.18 2.13
C LEU A 19 -1.19 4.18 3.62
N LEU A 20 0.09 4.29 3.96
CA LEU A 20 0.57 4.30 5.35
C LEU A 20 0.02 5.50 6.12
N VAL A 21 0.10 6.69 5.53
CA VAL A 21 -0.48 7.92 6.11
C VAL A 21 -1.99 7.79 6.23
N GLY A 22 -2.66 7.18 5.26
CA GLY A 22 -4.09 6.92 5.31
C GLY A 22 -4.47 6.03 6.50
N LEU A 23 -3.75 4.94 6.70
CA LEU A 23 -3.95 4.03 7.84
C LEU A 23 -3.74 4.76 9.17
N GLN A 24 -2.65 5.53 9.30
CA GLN A 24 -2.39 6.35 10.50
C GLN A 24 -3.48 7.39 10.76
N LYS A 25 -3.97 8.05 9.72
CA LYS A 25 -5.04 9.05 9.80
C LYS A 25 -6.43 8.44 9.98
N LYS A 26 -6.54 7.10 10.06
CA LYS A 26 -7.81 6.38 10.17
C LYS A 26 -8.80 6.80 9.08
N VAL A 27 -8.34 6.97 7.84
CA VAL A 27 -9.28 7.17 6.73
C VAL A 27 -10.20 5.95 6.58
N THR A 28 -11.31 6.15 5.89
CA THR A 28 -12.32 5.13 5.65
C THR A 28 -11.75 3.95 4.89
N ASP A 29 -12.30 2.77 5.17
CA ASP A 29 -11.92 1.50 4.54
C ASP A 29 -12.04 1.55 3.00
N GLU A 30 -13.00 2.32 2.49
CA GLU A 30 -13.16 2.59 1.05
C GLU A 30 -11.91 3.26 0.47
N LYS A 31 -11.39 4.31 1.11
CA LYS A 31 -10.20 5.03 0.65
C LYS A 31 -8.95 4.16 0.70
N ILE A 32 -8.82 3.36 1.75
CA ILE A 32 -7.74 2.37 1.87
C ILE A 32 -7.82 1.35 0.75
N ARG A 33 -9.03 0.88 0.41
CA ARG A 33 -9.24 -0.08 -0.69
C ARG A 33 -8.92 0.51 -2.05
N GLU A 34 -9.25 1.78 -2.30
CA GLU A 34 -8.84 2.49 -3.51
C GLU A 34 -7.31 2.51 -3.65
N LEU A 35 -6.60 2.90 -2.59
CA LEU A 35 -5.13 2.95 -2.57
C LEU A 35 -4.52 1.57 -2.80
N ILE A 36 -5.06 0.53 -2.16
CA ILE A 36 -4.62 -0.86 -2.39
C ILE A 36 -4.81 -1.26 -3.85
N ASN A 37 -5.96 -0.96 -4.45
CA ASN A 37 -6.23 -1.27 -5.86
C ASN A 37 -5.25 -0.54 -6.79
N GLU A 38 -4.96 0.74 -6.55
CA GLU A 38 -3.96 1.49 -7.31
C GLU A 38 -2.56 0.87 -7.19
N ILE A 39 -2.18 0.43 -5.98
CA ILE A 39 -0.89 -0.25 -5.76
C ILE A 39 -0.87 -1.58 -6.52
N GLN A 40 -1.95 -2.34 -6.52
CA GLN A 40 -2.04 -3.61 -7.25
C GLN A 40 -2.03 -3.41 -8.77
N ASP A 41 -2.71 -2.40 -9.30
CA ASP A 41 -2.73 -2.05 -10.72
C ASP A 41 -1.32 -1.70 -11.23
N LYS A 42 -0.50 -1.08 -10.38
CA LYS A 42 0.92 -0.80 -10.65
C LYS A 42 1.81 -2.05 -10.63
N GLY A 43 1.26 -3.21 -10.28
CA GLY A 43 1.92 -4.51 -10.31
C GLY A 43 2.50 -4.96 -8.97
N TYR A 44 2.15 -4.29 -7.86
CA TYR A 44 2.59 -4.72 -6.53
C TYR A 44 1.71 -5.84 -5.99
N LYS A 45 2.37 -6.83 -5.40
CA LYS A 45 1.67 -7.94 -4.75
C LYS A 45 1.11 -7.47 -3.41
N SER A 46 -0.09 -7.95 -3.06
CA SER A 46 -0.70 -7.68 -1.75
C SER A 46 0.20 -8.09 -0.57
N SER A 47 1.02 -9.13 -0.76
CA SER A 47 2.01 -9.56 0.24
C SER A 47 3.06 -8.48 0.52
N TYR A 48 3.49 -7.74 -0.50
CA TYR A 48 4.44 -6.65 -0.34
C TYR A 48 3.80 -5.48 0.43
N ILE A 49 2.54 -5.17 0.14
CA ILE A 49 1.76 -4.14 0.85
C ILE A 49 1.64 -4.51 2.33
N ILE A 50 1.24 -5.75 2.63
CA ILE A 50 1.11 -6.25 4.00
C ILE A 50 2.45 -6.20 4.74
N GLU A 51 3.53 -6.65 4.12
CA GLU A 51 4.87 -6.61 4.72
C GLU A 51 5.30 -5.17 5.03
N LYS A 52 5.10 -4.24 4.10
CA LYS A 52 5.40 -2.82 4.30
C LYS A 52 4.58 -2.21 5.42
N VAL A 53 3.27 -2.42 5.43
CA VAL A 53 2.37 -1.93 6.49
C VAL A 53 2.74 -2.53 7.84
N THR A 54 3.07 -3.82 7.89
CA THR A 54 3.51 -4.49 9.13
C THR A 54 4.80 -3.87 9.67
N LYS A 55 5.74 -3.53 8.79
CA LYS A 55 7.03 -2.96 9.18
C LYS A 55 6.91 -1.52 9.68
N GLU A 56 6.05 -0.72 9.05
CA GLU A 56 5.95 0.73 9.32
C GLU A 56 4.91 1.06 10.40
N LEU A 57 3.77 0.35 10.45
CA LEU A 57 2.65 0.62 11.36
C LEU A 57 2.41 -0.49 12.38
N GLY A 58 2.82 -1.71 12.04
CA GLY A 58 2.67 -2.88 12.90
C GLY A 58 1.57 -3.84 12.46
N ALA A 59 1.46 -4.93 13.22
CA ALA A 59 0.49 -6.00 13.00
C ALA A 59 -1.00 -5.57 12.94
N PRO A 60 -1.52 -4.60 13.74
CA PRO A 60 -2.94 -4.28 13.71
C PRO A 60 -3.40 -3.65 12.38
N ASP A 61 -2.60 -2.74 11.82
CA ASP A 61 -2.91 -2.11 10.53
C ASP A 61 -2.73 -3.09 9.37
N ALA A 62 -1.73 -3.97 9.45
CA ALA A 62 -1.55 -5.04 8.48
C ALA A 62 -2.73 -6.03 8.48
N LEU A 63 -3.28 -6.34 9.66
CA LEU A 63 -4.48 -7.16 9.80
C LEU A 63 -5.68 -6.49 9.14
N ARG A 64 -5.84 -5.17 9.33
CA ARG A 64 -6.91 -4.39 8.69
C ARG A 64 -6.79 -4.45 7.17
N ILE A 65 -5.60 -4.22 6.61
CA ILE A 65 -5.34 -4.37 5.17
C ILE A 65 -5.72 -5.77 4.68
N ARG A 66 -5.35 -6.81 5.43
CA ARG A 66 -5.65 -8.20 5.08
C ARG A 66 -7.16 -8.49 5.06
N GLN A 67 -7.90 -7.95 6.01
CA GLN A 67 -9.37 -8.02 6.04
C GLN A 67 -10.00 -7.30 4.84
N LEU A 68 -9.49 -6.13 4.46
CA LEU A 68 -9.98 -5.36 3.30
C LEU A 68 -9.72 -6.06 1.97
N LEU A 69 -8.64 -6.83 1.89
CA LEU A 69 -8.29 -7.69 0.76
C LEU A 69 -9.11 -8.99 0.71
N GLY A 70 -9.89 -9.30 1.75
CA GLY A 70 -10.69 -10.53 1.83
C GLY A 70 -9.86 -11.82 1.95
N LYS A 71 -8.70 -11.76 2.61
CA LYS A 71 -7.74 -12.88 2.76
C LYS A 71 -7.44 -13.26 4.21
#